data_AF-A0A7J4RSW4-F1
#
_entry.id   AF-A0A7J4RSW4-F1
#
_cell.length_a   1.000
_cell.length_b   1.000
_cell.length_c   1.000
_cell.angle_alpha   90.00
_cell.angle_beta   90.00
_cell.angle_gamma   90.00
#
_symmetry.space_group_name_H-M   'P 1'
#
loop_
_entity.id
_entity.type
_entity.pdbx_description
1 polymer ?
#
loop_
_entity_poly.entity_id
_entity_poly.type
_entity_poly.pdbx_seq_one_letter_code
_entity_poly.pdbx_strand_id
1 'polypeptide(L)'
;MQEIVEITEGKTRLLVPKESLETNAPPMQPAFFNPRAKLSRDFSIVAYSTFLQNFKGPKTFLDCLSGIGARSLRVASELKIIEKVFINDVNPSALELAKNSAMLNNTNNCEFSENEACRFLSLHSKRENRGAIVDIDPFGSPSRYLDCGIRATSHGGLLSVTATDLPVLHGLYNDACQRRYYGIPVRTEYGNEIALRLILGCIYLVAGRLDVKIVPLFVQNNMHYYRVYVKILVKTDPEDNMGYIIQCKTCGHRKVQKEKSNSCEICNGKAESAGPLWIGEMYDKIFVDSMLSEQTKFAVDKSCEKTLLKCQKEIGMSPSFFMLDEIARKMRDAPKSLEKTIEKLQKSGFNASPTSLNPSGFKTSARIDEIIQVLKN
;
A
#
# COMPACT_ATOMS: atom_id res chain seq x y z
N MET A 1 25.96 -0.19 25.73
CA MET A 1 24.77 -0.96 25.29
C MET A 1 23.61 0.01 25.24
N GLN A 2 22.93 0.12 24.11
CA GLN A 2 21.67 0.89 24.07
C GLN A 2 20.62 0.19 24.93
N GLU A 3 19.82 0.99 25.64
CA GLU A 3 18.75 0.50 26.51
C GLU A 3 17.63 -0.13 25.67
N ILE A 4 17.24 -1.36 26.01
CA ILE A 4 16.12 -2.07 25.38
C ILE A 4 14.92 -2.02 26.32
N VAL A 5 13.74 -1.70 25.79
CA VAL A 5 12.50 -1.59 26.54
C VAL A 5 11.42 -2.49 25.95
N GLU A 6 10.50 -2.95 26.78
CA GLU A 6 9.31 -3.68 26.36
C GLU A 6 8.18 -2.69 26.03
N ILE A 7 7.55 -2.87 24.88
CA ILE A 7 6.31 -2.19 24.51
C ILE A 7 5.25 -3.22 24.13
N THR A 8 3.99 -2.81 24.09
CA THR A 8 2.91 -3.63 23.53
C THR A 8 2.33 -2.96 22.29
N GLU A 9 2.28 -3.69 21.18
CA GLU A 9 1.56 -3.29 19.96
C GLU A 9 0.49 -4.33 19.62
N GLY A 10 -0.77 -3.89 19.57
CA GLY A 10 -1.90 -4.83 19.48
C GLY A 10 -1.98 -5.67 20.75
N LYS A 11 -1.79 -6.99 20.63
CA LYS A 11 -1.67 -7.91 21.78
C LYS A 11 -0.25 -8.46 21.95
N THR A 12 0.71 -7.91 21.19
CA THR A 12 2.05 -8.47 21.06
C THR A 12 3.05 -7.63 21.82
N ARG A 13 3.82 -8.29 22.69
CA ARG A 13 4.93 -7.68 23.42
C ARG A 13 6.18 -7.63 22.55
N LEU A 14 6.83 -6.49 22.46
CA LEU A 14 8.01 -6.29 21.60
C LEU A 14 9.14 -5.67 22.41
N LEU A 15 10.35 -6.19 22.22
CA LEU A 15 11.57 -5.57 22.71
C LEU A 15 12.13 -4.63 21.64
N VAL A 16 12.29 -3.36 22.00
CA VAL A 16 12.70 -2.31 21.07
C VAL A 16 13.83 -1.47 21.69
N PRO A 17 14.74 -0.90 20.88
CA PRO A 17 15.67 0.11 21.38
C PRO A 17 14.90 1.33 21.87
N LYS A 18 15.14 1.78 23.10
CA LYS A 18 14.42 2.90 23.73
C LYS A 18 14.46 4.18 22.90
N GLU A 19 15.61 4.47 22.29
CA GLU A 19 15.79 5.62 21.39
C GLU A 19 14.81 5.62 20.21
N SER A 20 14.31 4.46 19.77
CA SER A 20 13.30 4.35 18.71
C SER A 20 11.94 4.97 19.10
N LEU A 21 11.69 5.13 20.41
CA LEU A 21 10.46 5.72 20.95
C LEU A 21 10.59 7.22 21.21
N GLU A 22 11.81 7.70 21.43
CA GLU A 22 12.09 9.08 21.84
C GLU A 22 12.46 9.97 20.65
N THR A 23 12.98 9.39 19.57
CA THR A 23 13.51 10.14 18.44
C THR A 23 12.55 10.20 17.25
N ASN A 24 12.64 11.30 16.49
CA ASN A 24 11.87 11.45 15.26
C ASN A 24 12.40 10.56 14.11
N ALA A 25 13.70 10.29 14.11
CA ALA A 25 14.36 9.41 13.15
C ALA A 25 14.94 8.21 13.92
N PRO A 26 14.24 7.06 13.94
CA PRO A 26 14.68 5.91 14.73
C PRO A 26 16.07 5.44 14.32
N PRO A 27 16.91 5.03 15.28
CA PRO A 27 18.25 4.59 14.97
C PRO A 27 18.25 3.28 14.17
N MET A 28 19.26 3.10 13.31
CA MET A 28 19.45 1.82 12.62
C MET A 28 20.23 0.80 13.46
N GLN A 29 20.87 1.25 14.54
CA GLN A 29 21.67 0.46 15.46
C GLN A 29 21.06 0.50 16.86
N PRO A 30 21.04 -0.62 17.62
CA PRO A 30 21.42 -1.96 17.18
C PRO A 30 20.40 -2.56 16.20
N ALA A 31 19.18 -2.05 16.19
CA ALA A 31 18.12 -2.49 15.28
C ALA A 31 17.12 -1.36 15.01
N PHE A 32 16.52 -1.34 13.83
CA PHE A 32 15.51 -0.35 13.49
C PHE A 32 14.12 -0.76 13.98
N PHE A 33 13.40 0.17 14.60
CA PHE A 33 11.98 0.07 14.87
C PHE A 33 11.31 1.45 14.68
N ASN A 34 10.22 1.51 13.91
CA ASN A 34 9.44 2.74 13.78
C ASN A 34 8.07 2.59 14.47
N PRO A 35 7.82 3.28 15.60
CA PRO A 35 6.52 3.26 16.25
C PRO A 35 5.41 3.89 15.38
N ARG A 36 5.75 4.84 14.49
CA ARG A 36 4.78 5.45 13.58
C ARG A 36 4.23 4.49 12.52
N ALA A 37 4.91 3.37 12.29
CA ALA A 37 4.44 2.32 11.39
C ALA A 37 3.39 1.40 12.03
N LYS A 38 2.97 1.65 13.29
CA LYS A 38 1.90 0.88 13.96
C LYS A 38 0.65 0.75 13.10
N LEU A 39 0.16 1.86 12.53
CA LEU A 39 -1.05 1.83 11.71
C LEU A 39 -0.89 0.92 10.48
N SER A 40 0.29 0.91 9.84
CA SER A 40 0.59 0.00 8.72
C SER A 40 0.50 -1.47 9.15
N ARG A 41 1.01 -1.78 10.33
CA ARG A 41 0.98 -3.12 10.92
C ARG A 41 -0.43 -3.52 11.34
N ASP A 42 -1.23 -2.59 11.87
CA ASP A 42 -2.66 -2.82 12.17
C ASP A 42 -3.43 -3.24 10.91
N PHE A 43 -3.32 -2.48 9.81
CA PHE A 43 -3.93 -2.88 8.53
C PHE A 43 -3.38 -4.21 8.01
N SER A 44 -2.09 -4.50 8.23
CA SER A 44 -1.49 -5.77 7.82
C SER A 44 -2.17 -6.95 8.53
N ILE A 45 -2.37 -6.87 9.86
CA ILE A 45 -3.05 -7.93 10.63
C ILE A 45 -4.48 -8.14 10.14
N VAL A 46 -5.24 -7.06 9.90
CA VAL A 46 -6.61 -7.17 9.37
C VAL A 46 -6.63 -7.80 7.97
N ALA A 47 -5.75 -7.35 7.07
CA ALA A 47 -5.67 -7.86 5.70
C ALA A 47 -5.26 -9.33 5.67
N TYR A 48 -4.26 -9.72 6.47
CA TYR A 48 -3.78 -11.08 6.54
C TYR A 48 -4.82 -12.02 7.16
N SER A 49 -5.50 -11.62 8.24
CA SER A 49 -6.59 -12.42 8.80
C SER A 49 -7.70 -12.65 7.78
N THR A 50 -8.13 -11.58 7.10
CA THR A 50 -9.17 -11.62 6.06
C THR A 50 -8.79 -12.56 4.92
N PHE A 51 -7.54 -12.49 4.46
CA PHE A 51 -7.03 -13.36 3.42
C PHE A 51 -7.00 -14.83 3.85
N LEU A 52 -6.46 -15.12 5.04
CA LEU A 52 -6.24 -16.49 5.51
C LEU A 52 -7.52 -17.28 5.74
N GLN A 53 -8.65 -16.62 6.02
CA GLN A 53 -9.95 -17.28 6.17
C GLN A 53 -10.39 -18.06 4.93
N ASN A 54 -10.02 -17.57 3.74
CA ASN A 54 -10.44 -18.16 2.46
C ASN A 54 -9.30 -18.89 1.74
N PHE A 55 -8.08 -18.86 2.30
CA PHE A 55 -6.92 -19.53 1.70
C PHE A 55 -6.90 -21.02 2.04
N LYS A 56 -6.88 -21.87 1.01
CA LYS A 56 -6.99 -23.33 1.14
C LYS A 56 -5.65 -24.08 1.28
N GLY A 57 -4.52 -23.39 1.14
CA GLY A 57 -3.18 -23.99 1.25
C GLY A 57 -2.56 -23.89 2.64
N PRO A 58 -1.30 -24.35 2.79
CA PRO A 58 -0.51 -24.17 4.02
C PRO A 58 -0.40 -22.71 4.39
N LYS A 59 -0.75 -22.35 5.63
CA LYS A 59 -0.82 -20.95 6.07
C LYS A 59 0.54 -20.48 6.58
N THR A 60 1.44 -20.29 5.63
CA THR A 60 2.81 -19.84 5.86
C THR A 60 2.96 -18.35 5.58
N PHE A 61 3.55 -17.61 6.52
CA PHE A 61 3.91 -16.20 6.39
C PHE A 61 5.42 -16.06 6.21
N LEU A 62 5.86 -15.33 5.19
CA LEU A 62 7.28 -15.03 4.92
C LEU A 62 7.53 -13.53 5.11
N ASP A 63 8.32 -13.17 6.13
CA ASP A 63 8.83 -11.82 6.36
C ASP A 63 10.29 -11.73 5.94
N CYS A 64 10.59 -11.14 4.79
CA CYS A 64 11.96 -11.15 4.26
C CYS A 64 12.86 -10.06 4.83
N LEU A 65 12.29 -9.03 5.47
CA LEU A 65 12.96 -7.81 5.95
C LEU A 65 12.35 -7.41 7.30
N SER A 66 12.46 -8.29 8.29
CA SER A 66 11.62 -8.23 9.49
C SER A 66 11.98 -7.12 10.47
N GLY A 67 13.20 -6.58 10.40
CA GLY A 67 13.79 -5.78 11.48
C GLY A 67 13.70 -6.57 12.78
N ILE A 68 13.15 -5.93 13.82
CA ILE A 68 12.90 -6.57 15.13
C ILE A 68 11.72 -7.57 15.13
N GLY A 69 11.11 -7.87 13.99
CA GLY A 69 9.99 -8.80 13.87
C GLY A 69 8.62 -8.23 14.24
N ALA A 70 8.46 -6.90 14.34
CA ALA A 70 7.21 -6.31 14.82
C ALA A 70 5.95 -6.75 14.04
N ARG A 71 6.05 -6.94 12.72
CA ARG A 71 4.91 -7.43 11.90
C ARG A 71 4.75 -8.94 12.04
N SER A 72 5.82 -9.70 11.85
CA SER A 72 5.79 -11.17 11.90
C SER A 72 5.41 -11.72 13.27
N LEU A 73 5.85 -11.10 14.37
CA LEU A 73 5.46 -11.50 15.72
C LEU A 73 3.99 -11.22 16.00
N ARG A 74 3.44 -10.10 15.49
CA ARG A 74 1.99 -9.85 15.55
C ARG A 74 1.22 -10.87 14.72
N VAL A 75 1.72 -11.27 13.55
CA VAL A 75 1.13 -12.37 12.78
C VAL A 75 1.11 -13.66 13.59
N ALA A 76 2.26 -14.05 14.17
CA ALA A 76 2.39 -15.28 14.95
C ALA A 76 1.51 -15.31 16.20
N SER A 77 1.40 -14.19 16.92
CA SER A 77 0.68 -14.10 18.19
C SER A 77 -0.83 -13.88 18.00
N GLU A 78 -1.24 -13.03 17.05
CA GLU A 78 -2.62 -12.56 16.87
C GLU A 78 -3.41 -13.45 15.88
N LEU A 79 -2.77 -14.05 14.88
CA LEU A 79 -3.46 -14.86 13.86
C LEU A 79 -3.36 -16.36 14.18
N LYS A 80 -4.28 -16.88 15.00
CA LYS A 80 -4.27 -18.31 15.43
C LYS A 80 -4.34 -19.34 14.30
N ILE A 81 -4.81 -18.92 13.12
CA ILE A 81 -4.90 -19.78 11.94
C ILE A 81 -3.55 -19.92 11.21
N ILE A 82 -2.54 -19.09 11.52
CA ILE A 82 -1.23 -19.17 10.88
C ILE A 82 -0.47 -20.40 11.37
N GLU A 83 0.03 -21.22 10.45
CA GLU A 83 0.71 -22.47 10.76
C GLU A 83 2.20 -22.22 11.02
N LYS A 84 2.82 -21.35 10.22
CA LYS A 84 4.26 -21.10 10.27
C LYS A 84 4.60 -19.67 9.89
N VAL A 85 5.50 -19.05 10.63
CA VAL A 85 5.97 -17.68 10.42
C VAL A 85 7.48 -17.69 10.27
N PHE A 86 7.98 -17.27 9.12
CA PHE A 86 9.41 -17.11 8.89
C PHE A 86 9.79 -15.64 9.05
N ILE A 87 10.80 -15.41 9.88
CA ILE A 87 11.30 -14.09 10.28
C ILE A 87 12.74 -13.97 9.81
N ASN A 88 12.97 -13.18 8.77
CA ASN A 88 14.29 -13.01 8.17
C ASN A 88 14.75 -11.56 8.22
N ASP A 89 16.00 -11.36 8.64
CA ASP A 89 16.70 -10.09 8.52
C ASP A 89 18.20 -10.33 8.36
N VAL A 90 18.92 -9.36 7.79
CA VAL A 90 20.39 -9.42 7.69
C VAL A 90 21.07 -8.91 8.96
N ASN A 91 20.35 -8.22 9.83
CA ASN A 91 20.87 -7.69 11.08
C ASN A 91 20.71 -8.72 12.22
N PRO A 92 21.80 -9.34 12.71
CA PRO A 92 21.74 -10.35 13.76
C PRO A 92 21.20 -9.79 15.08
N SER A 93 21.49 -8.53 15.41
CA SER A 93 20.99 -7.87 16.63
C SER A 93 19.47 -7.68 16.57
N ALA A 94 18.93 -7.38 15.38
CA ALA A 94 17.48 -7.28 15.18
C ALA A 94 16.80 -8.65 15.33
N LEU A 95 17.42 -9.71 14.78
CA LEU A 95 16.93 -11.08 14.95
C LEU A 95 16.99 -11.56 16.41
N GLU A 96 18.00 -11.17 17.18
CA GLU A 96 18.08 -11.49 18.60
C GLU A 96 16.92 -10.85 19.38
N LEU A 97 16.64 -9.56 19.13
CA LEU A 97 15.45 -8.89 19.69
C LEU A 97 14.15 -9.56 19.27
N ALA A 98 14.04 -10.00 18.01
CA ALA A 98 12.88 -10.71 17.50
C ALA A 98 12.68 -12.07 18.20
N LYS A 99 13.76 -12.84 18.40
CA LYS A 99 13.74 -14.12 19.13
C LYS A 99 13.32 -13.93 20.59
N ASN A 100 13.89 -12.95 21.27
CA ASN A 100 13.54 -12.67 22.66
C ASN A 100 12.07 -12.20 22.78
N SER A 101 11.61 -11.38 21.83
CA SER A 101 10.20 -10.98 21.75
C SER A 101 9.28 -12.17 21.45
N ALA A 102 9.68 -13.12 20.60
CA ALA A 102 8.93 -14.36 20.37
C ALA A 102 8.75 -15.19 21.64
N MET A 103 9.81 -15.31 22.46
CA MET A 103 9.74 -16.00 23.76
C MET A 103 8.74 -15.30 24.70
N LEU A 104 8.75 -13.96 24.74
CA LEU A 104 7.76 -13.20 25.53
C LEU A 104 6.31 -13.46 25.09
N ASN A 105 6.07 -13.77 23.82
CA ASN A 105 4.72 -14.03 23.31
C ASN A 105 4.34 -15.51 23.26
N ASN A 106 5.23 -16.42 23.70
CA ASN A 106 5.06 -17.87 23.60
C ASN A 106 4.74 -18.34 22.17
N THR A 107 5.35 -17.70 21.15
CA THR A 107 5.12 -18.07 19.74
C THR A 107 6.07 -19.19 19.32
N ASN A 108 5.55 -20.42 19.24
CA ASN A 108 6.33 -21.62 18.93
C ASN A 108 6.39 -21.96 17.43
N ASN A 109 5.70 -21.19 16.59
CA ASN A 109 5.59 -21.40 15.14
C ASN A 109 6.49 -20.45 14.32
N CYS A 110 7.46 -19.81 14.97
CA CYS A 110 8.40 -18.88 14.34
C CYS A 110 9.72 -19.57 13.98
N GLU A 111 10.19 -19.39 12.75
CA GLU A 111 11.55 -19.76 12.32
C GLU A 111 12.33 -18.51 11.92
N PHE A 112 13.57 -18.42 12.40
CA PHE A 112 14.42 -17.25 12.21
C PHE A 112 15.56 -17.58 11.25
N SER A 113 15.88 -16.65 10.34
CA SER A 113 17.03 -16.81 9.46
C SER A 113 17.76 -15.51 9.20
N GLU A 114 19.07 -15.61 9.02
CA GLU A 114 19.94 -14.49 8.66
C GLU A 114 20.37 -14.62 7.20
N ASN A 115 19.53 -14.14 6.29
CA ASN A 115 19.83 -14.13 4.86
C ASN A 115 19.50 -12.76 4.25
N GLU A 116 20.20 -12.43 3.17
CA GLU A 116 19.74 -11.39 2.25
C GLU A 116 18.32 -11.73 1.74
N ALA A 117 17.45 -10.74 1.60
CA ALA A 117 16.03 -10.93 1.37
C ALA A 117 15.71 -11.77 0.12
N CYS A 118 16.36 -11.54 -1.03
CA CYS A 118 16.13 -12.37 -2.21
C CYS A 118 16.75 -13.77 -2.09
N ARG A 119 17.86 -13.93 -1.35
CA ARG A 119 18.36 -15.28 -0.99
C ARG A 119 17.31 -16.04 -0.16
N PHE A 120 16.76 -15.40 0.87
CA PHE A 120 15.69 -15.97 1.70
C PHE A 120 14.45 -16.35 0.88
N LEU A 121 13.96 -15.45 0.03
CA LEU A 121 12.79 -15.69 -0.81
C LEU A 121 13.05 -16.80 -1.85
N SER A 122 14.27 -16.89 -2.38
CA SER A 122 14.69 -17.96 -3.29
C SER A 122 14.57 -19.35 -2.64
N LEU A 123 14.93 -19.49 -1.36
CA LEU A 123 14.78 -20.75 -0.60
C LEU A 123 13.31 -21.20 -0.49
N HIS A 124 12.37 -20.27 -0.64
CA HIS A 124 10.93 -20.49 -0.59
C HIS A 124 10.25 -20.46 -1.98
N SER A 125 11.02 -20.51 -3.07
CA SER A 125 10.46 -20.45 -4.44
C SER A 125 9.94 -21.78 -4.98
N LYS A 126 10.30 -22.89 -4.32
CA LYS A 126 9.83 -24.26 -4.65
C LYS A 126 8.36 -24.42 -4.25
N ARG A 127 7.58 -25.14 -5.06
CA ARG A 127 6.11 -25.26 -4.96
C ARG A 127 5.60 -25.56 -3.54
N GLU A 128 6.29 -26.41 -2.79
CA GLU A 128 5.87 -26.85 -1.44
C GLU A 128 6.26 -25.88 -0.32
N ASN A 129 7.18 -24.94 -0.58
CA ASN A 129 7.75 -24.02 0.41
C ASN A 129 7.29 -22.58 0.24
N ARG A 130 6.42 -22.30 -0.74
CA ARG A 130 5.94 -20.94 -1.01
C ARG A 130 5.05 -20.42 0.11
N GLY A 131 5.14 -19.14 0.39
CA GLY A 131 4.30 -18.47 1.37
C GLY A 131 2.85 -18.38 0.90
N ALA A 132 1.90 -18.56 1.83
CA ALA A 132 0.53 -18.07 1.64
C ALA A 132 0.52 -16.54 1.60
N ILE A 133 1.35 -15.94 2.45
CA ILE A 133 1.59 -14.50 2.50
C ILE A 133 3.10 -14.26 2.43
N VAL A 134 3.52 -13.36 1.55
CA VAL A 134 4.89 -12.85 1.46
C VAL A 134 4.87 -11.35 1.70
N ASP A 135 5.73 -10.87 2.58
CA ASP A 135 5.82 -9.45 2.90
C ASP A 135 7.20 -8.87 2.54
N ILE A 136 7.17 -7.77 1.79
CA ILE A 136 8.34 -6.98 1.38
C ILE A 136 8.20 -5.58 1.96
N ASP A 137 8.97 -5.26 3.01
CA ASP A 137 8.92 -3.96 3.69
C ASP A 137 10.31 -3.33 3.86
N PRO A 138 10.95 -2.87 2.77
CA PRO A 138 12.29 -2.30 2.83
C PRO A 138 12.32 -0.83 3.22
N PHE A 139 13.52 -0.37 3.57
CA PHE A 139 13.86 1.05 3.45
C PHE A 139 13.99 1.45 1.98
N GLY A 140 13.23 2.47 1.59
CA GLY A 140 13.17 2.99 0.22
C GLY A 140 12.29 2.16 -0.71
N SER A 141 12.87 1.74 -1.84
CA SER A 141 12.12 1.11 -2.93
C SER A 141 12.07 -0.42 -2.79
N PRO A 142 10.90 -1.04 -3.04
CA PRO A 142 10.77 -2.50 -3.07
C PRO A 142 11.12 -3.12 -4.42
N SER A 143 11.33 -2.31 -5.47
CA SER A 143 11.50 -2.76 -6.86
C SER A 143 12.47 -3.93 -7.04
N ARG A 144 13.60 -3.92 -6.33
CA ARG A 144 14.63 -4.97 -6.40
C ARG A 144 14.19 -6.34 -5.85
N TYR A 145 13.14 -6.40 -5.03
CA TYR A 145 12.68 -7.61 -4.36
C TYR A 145 11.42 -8.22 -4.99
N LEU A 146 10.76 -7.49 -5.89
CA LEU A 146 9.45 -7.90 -6.42
C LEU A 146 9.50 -9.26 -7.11
N ASP A 147 10.53 -9.47 -7.91
CA ASP A 147 10.71 -10.70 -8.68
C ASP A 147 10.85 -11.94 -7.77
N CYS A 148 11.75 -11.87 -6.78
CA CYS A 148 11.97 -12.95 -5.83
C CYS A 148 10.75 -13.15 -4.90
N GLY A 149 10.06 -12.07 -4.54
CA GLY A 149 8.80 -12.13 -3.78
C GLY A 149 7.65 -12.80 -4.51
N ILE A 150 7.46 -12.48 -5.80
CA ILE A 150 6.43 -13.10 -6.62
C ILE A 150 6.67 -14.61 -6.73
N ARG A 151 7.92 -15.05 -6.97
CA ARG A 151 8.27 -16.47 -7.05
C ARG A 151 8.08 -17.23 -5.73
N ALA A 152 8.30 -16.55 -4.61
CA ALA A 152 8.12 -17.11 -3.26
C ALA A 152 6.64 -17.14 -2.82
N THR A 153 5.75 -16.49 -3.57
CA THR A 153 4.31 -16.44 -3.25
C THR A 153 3.57 -17.61 -3.91
N SER A 154 2.73 -18.30 -3.15
CA SER A 154 1.90 -19.40 -3.65
C SER A 154 0.91 -18.94 -4.73
N HIS A 155 0.45 -19.85 -5.59
CA HIS A 155 -0.71 -19.56 -6.44
C HIS A 155 -1.93 -19.30 -5.53
N GLY A 156 -2.65 -18.20 -5.79
CA GLY A 156 -3.70 -17.68 -4.92
C GLY A 156 -3.19 -17.02 -3.64
N GLY A 157 -1.87 -16.95 -3.45
CA GLY A 157 -1.20 -16.32 -2.32
C GLY A 157 -1.28 -14.80 -2.36
N LEU A 158 -0.99 -14.16 -1.23
CA LEU A 158 -0.97 -12.72 -1.06
C LEU A 158 0.48 -12.22 -0.98
N LEU A 159 0.81 -11.22 -1.80
CA LEU A 159 2.05 -10.46 -1.72
C LEU A 159 1.73 -9.05 -1.19
N SER A 160 2.33 -8.66 -0.07
CA SER A 160 2.27 -7.30 0.44
C SER A 160 3.60 -6.59 0.23
N VAL A 161 3.54 -5.36 -0.26
CA VAL A 161 4.72 -4.58 -0.65
C VAL A 161 4.62 -3.16 -0.10
N THR A 162 5.66 -2.71 0.59
CA THR A 162 5.80 -1.31 1.04
C THR A 162 6.84 -0.57 0.20
N ALA A 163 6.59 0.70 -0.08
CA ALA A 163 7.58 1.66 -0.54
C ALA A 163 7.64 2.87 0.39
N THR A 164 8.85 3.31 0.73
CA THR A 164 9.11 4.47 1.59
C THR A 164 9.95 5.55 0.90
N ASP A 165 10.33 5.37 -0.38
CA ASP A 165 11.03 6.38 -1.20
C ASP A 165 10.08 7.43 -1.80
N LEU A 166 9.26 8.05 -0.95
CA LEU A 166 8.24 9.05 -1.31
C LEU A 166 8.76 10.15 -2.25
N PRO A 167 9.95 10.76 -2.04
CA PRO A 167 10.45 11.79 -2.96
C PRO A 167 10.57 11.31 -4.41
N VAL A 168 10.91 10.03 -4.63
CA VAL A 168 11.00 9.44 -5.97
C VAL A 168 9.60 9.29 -6.58
N LEU A 169 8.66 8.71 -5.81
CA LEU A 169 7.28 8.48 -6.26
C LEU A 169 6.46 9.77 -6.46
N HIS A 170 6.84 10.87 -5.81
CA HIS A 170 6.25 12.21 -6.00
C HIS A 170 6.96 13.06 -7.07
N GLY A 171 7.93 12.50 -7.78
CA GLY A 171 8.58 13.19 -8.90
C GLY A 171 9.60 14.25 -8.50
N LEU A 172 10.27 14.10 -7.35
CA LEU A 172 11.51 14.84 -7.07
C LEU A 172 12.67 14.31 -7.92
N TYR A 173 12.69 13.00 -8.18
CA TYR A 173 13.75 12.33 -8.94
C TYR A 173 13.15 11.42 -10.03
N ASN A 174 12.70 12.01 -11.13
CA ASN A 174 12.00 11.29 -12.20
C ASN A 174 12.82 10.15 -12.82
N ASP A 175 14.10 10.36 -13.09
CA ASP A 175 14.97 9.31 -13.66
C ASP A 175 15.12 8.12 -12.71
N ALA A 176 15.17 8.38 -11.40
CA ALA A 176 15.18 7.32 -10.39
C ALA A 176 13.84 6.58 -10.36
N CYS A 177 12.72 7.30 -10.52
CA CYS A 177 11.40 6.69 -10.57
C CYS A 177 11.25 5.80 -11.81
N GLN A 178 11.67 6.29 -12.98
CA GLN A 178 11.65 5.52 -14.22
C GLN A 178 12.48 4.24 -14.11
N ARG A 179 13.70 4.30 -13.53
CA ARG A 179 14.54 3.11 -13.34
C ARG A 179 13.96 2.09 -12.36
N ARG A 180 13.31 2.54 -11.28
CA ARG A 180 12.81 1.66 -10.21
C ARG A 180 11.41 1.12 -10.49
N TYR A 181 10.52 1.95 -11.01
CA TYR A 181 9.09 1.68 -11.15
C TYR A 181 8.63 1.56 -12.61
N TYR A 182 9.51 1.81 -13.60
CA TYR A 182 9.20 1.79 -15.03
C TYR A 182 8.13 2.80 -15.48
N GLY A 183 7.79 3.76 -14.62
CA GLY A 183 6.88 4.86 -14.91
C GLY A 183 7.39 6.17 -14.33
N ILE A 184 6.85 7.28 -14.84
CA ILE A 184 7.22 8.64 -14.43
C ILE A 184 6.00 9.30 -13.78
N PRO A 185 6.10 9.82 -12.55
CA PRO A 185 5.01 10.52 -11.89
C PRO A 185 4.86 11.94 -12.44
N VAL A 186 3.70 12.52 -12.22
CA VAL A 186 3.45 13.96 -12.39
C VAL A 186 3.18 14.55 -11.01
N ARG A 187 3.78 15.72 -10.71
CA ARG A 187 3.50 16.44 -9.46
C ARG A 187 2.07 16.97 -9.48
N THR A 188 1.24 16.45 -8.58
CA THR A 188 -0.19 16.77 -8.45
C THR A 188 -0.64 16.61 -7.00
N GLU A 189 -1.78 17.21 -6.69
CA GLU A 189 -2.52 17.10 -5.44
C GLU A 189 -2.91 15.64 -5.10
N TYR A 190 -3.08 14.79 -6.13
CA TYR A 190 -3.34 13.36 -5.99
C TYR A 190 -2.10 12.46 -6.17
N GLY A 191 -0.91 13.00 -5.87
CA GLY A 191 0.37 12.27 -5.99
C GLY A 191 0.42 10.95 -5.20
N ASN A 192 -0.32 10.86 -4.09
CA ASN A 192 -0.47 9.60 -3.33
C ASN A 192 -1.05 8.46 -4.18
N GLU A 193 -2.03 8.77 -5.03
CA GLU A 193 -2.64 7.77 -5.90
C GLU A 193 -1.72 7.40 -7.06
N ILE A 194 -1.02 8.39 -7.66
CA ILE A 194 -0.01 8.13 -8.69
C ILE A 194 1.07 7.17 -8.16
N ALA A 195 1.55 7.42 -6.95
CA ALA A 195 2.56 6.58 -6.30
C ALA A 195 2.11 5.12 -6.14
N LEU A 196 0.90 4.89 -5.61
CA LEU A 196 0.34 3.55 -5.45
C LEU A 196 0.16 2.84 -6.79
N ARG A 197 -0.31 3.56 -7.81
CA ARG A 197 -0.49 3.03 -9.16
C ARG A 197 0.83 2.72 -9.86
N LEU A 198 1.90 3.48 -9.61
CA LEU A 198 3.25 3.17 -10.08
C LEU A 198 3.79 1.90 -9.42
N ILE A 199 3.56 1.71 -8.12
CA ILE A 199 3.95 0.48 -7.42
C ILE A 199 3.19 -0.73 -8.01
N LEU A 200 1.87 -0.64 -8.13
CA LEU A 200 1.05 -1.69 -8.74
C LEU A 200 1.47 -1.99 -10.19
N GLY A 201 1.73 -0.95 -10.99
CA GLY A 201 2.20 -1.10 -12.37
C GLY A 201 3.58 -1.77 -12.45
N CYS A 202 4.49 -1.46 -11.53
CA CYS A 202 5.79 -2.12 -11.43
C CYS A 202 5.64 -3.60 -11.08
N ILE A 203 4.79 -3.94 -10.10
CA ILE A 203 4.50 -5.34 -9.75
C ILE A 203 3.89 -6.07 -10.94
N TYR A 204 2.94 -5.45 -11.64
CA TYR A 204 2.31 -6.01 -12.85
C TYR A 204 3.34 -6.35 -13.93
N LEU A 205 4.24 -5.40 -14.24
CA LEU A 205 5.28 -5.60 -15.25
C LEU A 205 6.26 -6.71 -14.87
N VAL A 206 6.63 -6.82 -13.60
CA VAL A 206 7.53 -7.90 -13.12
C VAL A 206 6.80 -9.25 -13.15
N ALA A 207 5.54 -9.30 -12.71
CA ALA A 207 4.73 -10.52 -12.69
C ALA A 207 4.47 -11.05 -14.11
N GLY A 208 4.20 -10.18 -15.07
CA GLY A 208 3.97 -10.56 -16.46
C GLY A 208 5.16 -11.28 -17.11
N ARG A 209 6.41 -10.94 -16.72
CA ARG A 209 7.62 -11.65 -17.18
C ARG A 209 7.71 -13.10 -16.67
N LEU A 210 6.90 -13.45 -15.69
CA LEU A 210 6.87 -14.74 -15.02
C LEU A 210 5.60 -15.55 -15.34
N ASP A 211 4.80 -15.10 -16.31
CA ASP A 211 3.47 -15.64 -16.61
C ASP A 211 2.54 -15.64 -15.39
N VAL A 212 2.58 -14.56 -14.60
CA VAL A 212 1.78 -14.35 -13.39
C VAL A 212 0.88 -13.13 -13.55
N LYS A 213 -0.42 -13.31 -13.27
CA LYS A 213 -1.38 -12.22 -13.09
C LYS A 213 -1.37 -11.75 -11.64
N ILE A 214 -1.42 -10.43 -11.44
CA ILE A 214 -1.72 -9.86 -10.13
C ILE A 214 -3.17 -9.38 -10.07
N VAL A 215 -3.77 -9.46 -8.89
CA VAL A 215 -5.08 -8.86 -8.59
C VAL A 215 -4.91 -7.98 -7.35
N PRO A 216 -4.95 -6.64 -7.47
CA PRO A 216 -4.96 -5.75 -6.32
C PRO A 216 -6.16 -6.04 -5.42
N LEU A 217 -5.91 -6.24 -4.13
CA LEU A 217 -6.94 -6.50 -3.12
C LEU A 217 -7.21 -5.26 -2.28
N PHE A 218 -6.14 -4.56 -1.90
CA PHE A 218 -6.20 -3.40 -1.02
C PHE A 218 -4.93 -2.57 -1.18
N VAL A 219 -5.06 -1.26 -1.00
CA VAL A 219 -3.93 -0.34 -0.91
C VAL A 219 -4.12 0.59 0.27
N GLN A 220 -3.03 1.14 0.78
CA GLN A 220 -3.05 2.15 1.81
C GLN A 220 -1.86 3.10 1.67
N ASN A 221 -2.01 4.29 2.21
CA ASN A 221 -0.92 5.24 2.37
C ASN A 221 -0.96 5.90 3.74
N ASN A 222 0.20 6.38 4.15
CA ASN A 222 0.35 7.36 5.21
C ASN A 222 1.51 8.29 4.82
N MET A 223 1.72 9.39 5.54
CA MET A 223 2.78 10.39 5.31
C MET A 223 4.20 9.82 5.14
N HIS A 224 4.43 8.56 5.51
CA HIS A 224 5.76 7.93 5.49
C HIS A 224 5.86 6.68 4.60
N TYR A 225 4.76 6.18 4.04
CA TYR A 225 4.79 4.95 3.26
C TYR A 225 3.61 4.80 2.30
N TYR A 226 3.84 3.99 1.27
CA TYR A 226 2.82 3.40 0.41
C TYR A 226 2.84 1.90 0.56
N ARG A 227 1.68 1.27 0.63
CA ARG A 227 1.60 -0.18 0.77
C ARG A 227 0.47 -0.76 -0.05
N VAL A 228 0.76 -1.85 -0.74
CA VAL A 228 -0.16 -2.54 -1.63
C VAL A 228 -0.23 -4.01 -1.25
N TYR A 229 -1.41 -4.61 -1.41
CA TYR A 229 -1.68 -6.02 -1.16
C TYR A 229 -2.26 -6.60 -2.45
N VAL A 230 -1.55 -7.56 -3.04
CA VAL A 230 -1.94 -8.17 -4.33
C VAL A 230 -2.04 -9.68 -4.19
N LYS A 231 -3.03 -10.27 -4.85
CA LYS A 231 -3.13 -11.72 -5.02
C LYS A 231 -2.30 -12.15 -6.23
N ILE A 232 -1.55 -13.23 -6.09
CA ILE A 232 -0.69 -13.80 -7.14
C ILE A 232 -1.41 -14.98 -7.80
N LEU A 233 -1.64 -14.91 -9.11
CA LEU A 233 -2.26 -15.97 -9.91
C LEU A 233 -1.28 -16.45 -10.99
N VAL A 234 -0.69 -17.61 -10.75
CA VAL A 234 0.30 -18.25 -11.65
C VAL A 234 -0.39 -18.87 -12.87
N LYS A 235 0.19 -18.69 -14.06
CA LYS A 235 -0.29 -19.21 -15.36
C LYS A 235 -1.71 -18.73 -15.68
N THR A 236 -1.94 -17.44 -15.55
CA THR A 236 -3.23 -16.80 -15.84
C THR A 236 -2.97 -15.56 -16.67
N ASP A 237 -3.68 -15.42 -17.78
CA ASP A 237 -3.50 -14.28 -18.67
C ASP A 237 -3.96 -12.99 -17.99
N PRO A 238 -3.08 -11.99 -17.87
CA PRO A 238 -3.46 -10.71 -17.30
C PRO A 238 -4.29 -9.90 -18.29
N GLU A 239 -5.28 -9.18 -17.77
CA GLU A 239 -5.90 -8.07 -18.50
C GLU A 239 -4.92 -6.89 -18.49
N ASP A 240 -4.77 -6.23 -19.64
CA ASP A 240 -3.93 -5.04 -19.72
C ASP A 240 -4.58 -3.87 -18.98
N ASN A 241 -4.09 -3.63 -17.77
CA ASN A 241 -4.48 -2.54 -16.89
C ASN A 241 -3.37 -1.50 -16.73
N MET A 242 -2.46 -1.40 -17.71
CA MET A 242 -1.47 -0.33 -17.77
C MET A 242 -1.98 0.85 -18.60
N GLY A 243 -1.57 2.06 -18.24
CA GLY A 243 -1.90 3.28 -18.98
C GLY A 243 -1.33 4.52 -18.31
N TYR A 244 -1.95 5.67 -18.58
CA TYR A 244 -1.50 6.98 -18.12
C TYR A 244 -2.64 7.77 -17.48
N ILE A 245 -2.29 8.61 -16.50
CA ILE A 245 -3.14 9.69 -16.03
C ILE A 245 -2.63 10.99 -16.65
N ILE A 246 -3.46 11.62 -17.47
CA ILE A 246 -3.19 12.90 -18.10
C ILE A 246 -3.60 14.01 -17.15
N GLN A 247 -2.73 15.00 -16.96
CA GLN A 247 -2.97 16.16 -16.12
C GLN A 247 -2.71 17.44 -16.90
N CYS A 248 -3.74 18.27 -17.07
CA CYS A 248 -3.57 19.63 -17.58
C CYS A 248 -3.05 20.55 -16.48
N LYS A 249 -1.96 21.28 -16.74
CA LYS A 249 -1.40 22.25 -15.78
C LYS A 249 -2.15 23.59 -15.75
N THR A 250 -2.93 23.88 -16.78
CA THR A 250 -3.69 25.14 -16.91
C THR A 250 -5.05 25.03 -16.21
N CYS A 251 -5.96 24.20 -16.72
CA CYS A 251 -7.31 24.12 -16.18
C CYS A 251 -7.46 23.10 -15.05
N GLY A 252 -6.49 22.20 -14.84
CA GLY A 252 -6.57 21.14 -13.82
C GLY A 252 -7.28 19.88 -14.29
N HIS A 253 -7.79 19.85 -15.53
CA HIS A 253 -8.45 18.68 -16.10
C HIS A 253 -7.55 17.44 -16.04
N ARG A 254 -8.18 16.29 -15.78
CA ARG A 254 -7.49 15.01 -15.68
C ARG A 254 -8.32 13.87 -16.22
N LYS A 255 -7.64 12.91 -16.83
CA LYS A 255 -8.26 11.77 -17.52
C LYS A 255 -7.31 10.59 -17.59
N VAL A 256 -7.88 9.40 -17.58
CA VAL A 256 -7.17 8.13 -17.75
C VAL A 256 -7.26 7.70 -19.21
N GLN A 257 -6.15 7.23 -19.78
CA GLN A 257 -6.10 6.72 -21.14
C GLN A 257 -4.91 5.77 -21.34
N LYS A 258 -4.94 5.01 -22.45
CA LYS A 258 -3.88 4.06 -22.81
C LYS A 258 -2.63 4.72 -23.36
N GLU A 259 -2.81 5.82 -24.08
CA GLU A 259 -1.72 6.55 -24.72
C GLU A 259 -1.35 7.82 -23.95
N LYS A 260 -0.15 8.36 -24.20
CA LYS A 260 0.23 9.67 -23.68
C LYS A 260 -0.51 10.78 -24.40
N SER A 261 -0.70 11.92 -23.74
CA SER A 261 -1.16 13.15 -24.36
C SER A 261 -0.40 14.36 -23.82
N ASN A 262 -0.13 15.30 -24.72
CA ASN A 262 0.54 16.57 -24.41
C ASN A 262 -0.41 17.78 -24.46
N SER A 263 -1.70 17.56 -24.81
CA SER A 263 -2.71 18.61 -24.95
C SER A 263 -3.97 18.27 -24.15
N CYS A 264 -4.53 19.28 -23.49
CA CYS A 264 -5.78 19.16 -22.77
C CYS A 264 -6.99 19.21 -23.71
N GLU A 265 -7.91 18.25 -23.59
CA GLU A 265 -9.16 18.20 -24.39
C GLU A 265 -10.17 19.31 -24.04
N ILE A 266 -10.02 19.99 -22.91
CA ILE A 266 -10.93 21.08 -22.49
C ILE A 266 -10.42 22.45 -22.92
N CYS A 267 -9.13 22.75 -22.68
CA CYS A 267 -8.59 24.10 -22.84
C CYS A 267 -7.44 24.20 -23.85
N ASN A 268 -7.10 23.10 -24.56
CA ASN A 268 -5.96 22.99 -25.48
C ASN A 268 -4.58 23.36 -24.87
N GLY A 269 -4.51 23.56 -23.55
CA GLY A 269 -3.28 23.85 -22.83
C GLY A 269 -2.38 22.63 -22.69
N LYS A 270 -1.14 22.85 -22.24
CA LYS A 270 -0.17 21.78 -22.02
C LYS A 270 -0.68 20.76 -21.00
N ALA A 271 -0.59 19.48 -21.37
CA ALA A 271 -0.85 18.36 -20.50
C ALA A 271 0.42 17.53 -20.26
N GLU A 272 0.51 16.92 -19.09
CA GLU A 272 1.56 15.96 -18.72
C GLU A 272 0.94 14.59 -18.49
N SER A 273 1.69 13.52 -18.77
CA SER A 273 1.22 12.14 -18.63
C SER A 273 2.00 11.44 -17.50
N ALA A 274 1.32 11.08 -16.41
CA ALA A 274 1.87 10.21 -15.39
C ALA A 274 1.75 8.74 -15.81
N GLY A 275 2.85 8.00 -15.80
CA GLY A 275 2.88 6.57 -16.13
C GLY A 275 4.09 6.13 -16.98
N PRO A 276 4.04 4.92 -17.59
CA PRO A 276 2.93 3.97 -17.48
C PRO A 276 2.73 3.52 -16.03
N LEU A 277 1.48 3.37 -15.62
CA LEU A 277 1.06 2.99 -14.27
C LEU A 277 -0.21 2.13 -14.32
N TRP A 278 -0.57 1.51 -13.19
CA TRP A 278 -1.81 0.75 -13.07
C TRP A 278 -3.04 1.67 -13.13
N ILE A 279 -3.92 1.45 -14.11
CA ILE A 279 -5.16 2.22 -14.30
C ILE A 279 -6.42 1.47 -13.86
N GLY A 280 -6.31 0.19 -13.49
CA GLY A 280 -7.41 -0.62 -12.97
C GLY A 280 -7.80 -0.30 -11.52
N GLU A 281 -8.69 -1.12 -10.97
CA GLU A 281 -9.12 -1.07 -9.56
C GLU A 281 -7.95 -1.32 -8.60
N MET A 282 -7.97 -0.66 -7.44
CA MET A 282 -6.98 -0.85 -6.36
C MET A 282 -7.56 -1.58 -5.15
N TYR A 283 -8.88 -1.79 -5.13
CA TYR A 283 -9.62 -2.36 -4.03
C TYR A 283 -10.52 -3.48 -4.55
N ASP A 284 -10.41 -4.64 -3.93
CA ASP A 284 -11.38 -5.72 -4.12
C ASP A 284 -12.53 -5.52 -3.14
N LYS A 285 -13.76 -5.42 -3.66
CA LYS A 285 -14.94 -5.13 -2.84
C LYS A 285 -15.18 -6.17 -1.76
N ILE A 286 -15.09 -7.46 -2.12
CA ILE A 286 -15.34 -8.56 -1.19
C ILE A 286 -14.27 -8.55 -0.09
N PHE A 287 -13.02 -8.28 -0.46
CA PHE A 287 -11.91 -8.20 0.47
C PHE A 287 -12.05 -7.03 1.45
N VAL A 288 -12.37 -5.82 0.96
CA VAL A 288 -12.56 -4.62 1.82
C VAL A 288 -13.77 -4.80 2.75
N ASP A 289 -14.90 -5.32 2.24
CA ASP A 289 -16.09 -5.64 3.04
C ASP A 289 -15.76 -6.65 4.16
N SER A 290 -14.92 -7.65 3.84
CA SER A 290 -14.47 -8.65 4.81
C SER A 290 -13.51 -8.04 5.83
N MET A 291 -12.59 -7.15 5.42
CA MET A 291 -11.69 -6.42 6.34
C MET A 291 -12.46 -5.56 7.34
N LEU A 292 -13.55 -4.90 6.93
CA LEU A 292 -14.42 -4.12 7.82
C LEU A 292 -15.03 -4.97 8.94
N SER A 293 -15.40 -6.20 8.62
CA SER A 293 -15.94 -7.16 9.59
C SER A 293 -14.81 -7.68 10.49
N GLU A 294 -13.67 -8.02 9.88
CA GLU A 294 -12.55 -8.70 10.51
C GLU A 294 -11.79 -7.83 11.51
N GLN A 295 -11.68 -6.52 11.25
CA GLN A 295 -10.95 -5.59 12.12
C GLN A 295 -11.47 -5.58 13.56
N THR A 296 -12.76 -5.85 13.78
CA THR A 296 -13.40 -5.87 15.11
C THR A 296 -12.82 -6.93 16.04
N LYS A 297 -12.14 -7.96 15.50
CA LYS A 297 -11.51 -9.03 16.28
C LYS A 297 -10.15 -8.65 16.85
N PHE A 298 -9.56 -7.55 16.38
CA PHE A 298 -8.20 -7.15 16.70
C PHE A 298 -8.14 -5.83 17.46
N ALA A 299 -7.12 -5.66 18.30
CA ALA A 299 -6.85 -4.41 18.99
C ALA A 299 -6.10 -3.45 18.05
N VAL A 300 -6.81 -2.88 17.09
CA VAL A 300 -6.27 -1.96 16.08
C VAL A 300 -6.72 -0.53 16.31
N ASP A 301 -6.02 0.43 15.71
CA ASP A 301 -6.39 1.83 15.76
C ASP A 301 -7.78 2.08 15.12
N LYS A 302 -8.60 2.95 15.73
CA LYS A 302 -9.95 3.30 15.23
C LYS A 302 -9.93 3.91 13.82
N SER A 303 -8.80 4.46 13.39
CA SER A 303 -8.62 4.94 12.02
C SER A 303 -8.66 3.82 10.97
N CYS A 304 -8.42 2.55 11.34
CA CYS A 304 -8.58 1.42 10.42
C CYS A 304 -10.01 1.34 9.88
N GLU A 305 -11.02 1.29 10.77
CA GLU A 305 -12.43 1.26 10.38
C GLU A 305 -12.81 2.48 9.52
N LYS A 306 -12.45 3.69 9.97
CA LYS A 306 -12.74 4.94 9.24
C LYS A 306 -12.14 4.94 7.83
N THR A 307 -10.92 4.42 7.67
CA THR A 307 -10.25 4.35 6.37
C THR A 307 -10.88 3.29 5.49
N LEU A 308 -11.18 2.10 6.02
CA LEU A 308 -11.84 1.02 5.28
C LEU A 308 -13.22 1.44 4.78
N LEU A 309 -14.00 2.20 5.56
CA LEU A 309 -15.28 2.77 5.12
C LEU A 309 -15.11 3.77 3.96
N LYS A 310 -14.00 4.51 3.91
CA LYS A 310 -13.67 5.35 2.75
C LYS A 310 -13.26 4.52 1.54
N CYS A 311 -12.45 3.47 1.75
CA CYS A 311 -12.10 2.51 0.69
C CYS A 311 -13.35 1.87 0.08
N GLN A 312 -14.31 1.46 0.91
CA GLN A 312 -15.57 0.88 0.44
C GLN A 312 -16.36 1.85 -0.46
N LYS A 313 -16.40 3.14 -0.09
CA LYS A 313 -17.09 4.19 -0.85
C LYS A 313 -16.39 4.59 -2.15
N GLU A 314 -15.09 4.37 -2.26
CA GLU A 314 -14.31 4.77 -3.45
C GLU A 314 -14.10 3.65 -4.48
N ILE A 315 -14.58 2.44 -4.22
CA ILE A 315 -14.56 1.32 -5.19
C ILE A 315 -15.31 1.72 -6.46
N GLY A 316 -14.73 1.43 -7.64
CA GLY A 316 -15.33 1.77 -8.93
C GLY A 316 -15.18 3.25 -9.31
N MET A 317 -14.59 4.09 -8.45
CA MET A 317 -14.32 5.47 -8.78
C MET A 317 -13.08 5.58 -9.67
N SER A 318 -13.12 6.49 -10.64
CA SER A 318 -12.03 6.69 -11.57
C SER A 318 -10.71 7.02 -10.87
N PRO A 319 -9.56 6.65 -11.48
CA PRO A 319 -8.25 7.08 -11.01
C PRO A 319 -8.15 8.60 -10.85
N SER A 320 -7.36 9.05 -9.87
CA SER A 320 -7.21 10.43 -9.39
C SER A 320 -8.33 10.92 -8.46
N PHE A 321 -8.10 12.07 -7.82
CA PHE A 321 -9.06 12.77 -6.97
C PHE A 321 -8.84 14.29 -7.04
N PHE A 322 -9.80 15.06 -6.53
CA PHE A 322 -9.73 16.51 -6.37
C PHE A 322 -9.62 16.89 -4.90
N MET A 323 -8.99 18.03 -4.65
CA MET A 323 -8.90 18.59 -3.30
C MET A 323 -9.83 19.80 -3.16
N LEU A 324 -10.43 19.96 -1.98
CA LEU A 324 -11.35 21.08 -1.74
C LEU A 324 -10.69 22.46 -1.93
N ASP A 325 -9.44 22.61 -1.46
CA ASP A 325 -8.66 23.83 -1.60
C ASP A 325 -8.23 24.10 -3.05
N GLU A 326 -7.90 23.06 -3.81
CA GLU A 326 -7.65 23.14 -5.26
C GLU A 326 -8.86 23.74 -5.99
N ILE A 327 -10.06 23.23 -5.70
CA ILE A 327 -11.30 23.67 -6.34
C ILE A 327 -11.69 25.09 -5.88
N ALA A 328 -11.61 25.36 -4.58
CA ALA A 328 -11.89 26.68 -4.00
C ALA A 328 -11.02 27.77 -4.63
N ARG A 329 -9.71 27.51 -4.77
CA ARG A 329 -8.76 28.42 -5.43
C ARG A 329 -9.13 28.68 -6.90
N LYS A 330 -9.61 27.68 -7.63
CA LYS A 330 -10.08 27.85 -9.02
C LYS A 330 -11.37 28.65 -9.12
N MET A 331 -12.25 28.51 -8.14
CA MET A 331 -13.50 29.27 -8.04
C MET A 331 -13.30 30.70 -7.53
N ARG A 332 -12.17 30.98 -6.87
CA ARG A 332 -11.92 32.20 -6.07
C ARG A 332 -12.95 32.38 -4.96
N ASP A 333 -13.27 31.28 -4.29
CA ASP A 333 -14.30 31.20 -3.23
C ASP A 333 -13.77 30.37 -2.04
N ALA A 334 -14.46 30.42 -0.91
CA ALA A 334 -14.12 29.61 0.26
C ALA A 334 -14.46 28.13 0.03
N PRO A 335 -13.64 27.18 0.52
CA PRO A 335 -13.92 25.76 0.39
C PRO A 335 -15.19 25.39 1.17
N LYS A 336 -16.11 24.69 0.50
CA LYS A 336 -17.25 24.03 1.16
C LYS A 336 -16.76 22.78 1.91
N SER A 337 -17.56 22.28 2.86
CA SER A 337 -17.21 21.01 3.52
C SER A 337 -17.19 19.86 2.51
N LEU A 338 -16.45 18.81 2.84
CA LEU A 338 -16.31 17.62 2.00
C LEU A 338 -17.67 16.97 1.73
N GLU A 339 -18.48 16.84 2.78
CA GLU A 339 -19.81 16.25 2.74
C GLU A 339 -20.73 17.04 1.81
N LYS A 340 -20.80 18.37 1.98
CA LYS A 340 -21.63 19.24 1.13
C LYS A 340 -21.20 19.20 -0.34
N THR A 341 -19.89 19.12 -0.58
CA THR A 341 -19.34 19.02 -1.94
C THR A 341 -19.77 17.72 -2.62
N ILE A 342 -19.61 16.59 -1.92
CA ILE A 342 -20.01 15.27 -2.43
C ILE A 342 -21.52 15.20 -2.65
N GLU A 343 -22.33 15.63 -1.68
CA GLU A 343 -23.79 15.63 -1.79
C GLU A 343 -24.28 16.46 -2.98
N LYS A 344 -23.65 17.61 -3.25
CA LYS A 344 -24.04 18.49 -4.36
C LYS A 344 -23.71 17.88 -5.72
N LEU A 345 -22.55 17.21 -5.83
CA LEU A 345 -22.17 16.48 -7.04
C LEU A 345 -23.12 15.29 -7.28
N GLN A 346 -23.45 14.53 -6.24
CA GLN A 346 -24.40 13.41 -6.32
C GLN A 346 -25.81 13.87 -6.72
N LYS A 347 -26.32 14.97 -6.13
CA LYS A 347 -27.60 15.58 -6.53
C LYS A 347 -27.62 16.08 -7.96
N SER A 348 -26.44 16.37 -8.53
CA SER A 348 -26.28 16.78 -9.93
C SER A 348 -26.06 15.61 -10.88
N GLY A 349 -26.18 14.35 -10.41
CA GLY A 349 -26.10 13.14 -11.23
C GLY A 349 -24.71 12.54 -11.38
N PHE A 350 -23.69 13.08 -10.70
CA PHE A 350 -22.33 12.54 -10.76
C PHE A 350 -22.08 11.52 -9.65
N ASN A 351 -21.29 10.50 -9.94
CA ASN A 351 -20.71 9.68 -8.89
C ASN A 351 -19.72 10.56 -8.11
N ALA A 352 -19.78 10.54 -6.78
CA ALA A 352 -18.81 11.22 -5.94
C ALA A 352 -18.63 10.49 -4.61
N SER A 353 -17.41 10.48 -4.09
CA SER A 353 -17.04 9.81 -2.84
C SER A 353 -15.90 10.55 -2.14
N PRO A 354 -15.73 10.40 -0.82
CA PRO A 354 -14.44 10.70 -0.20
C PRO A 354 -13.39 9.73 -0.74
N THR A 355 -12.10 10.08 -0.60
CA THR A 355 -11.00 9.12 -0.83
C THR A 355 -10.31 8.74 0.48
N SER A 356 -9.85 7.50 0.57
CA SER A 356 -8.98 7.06 1.67
C SER A 356 -7.57 7.65 1.58
N LEU A 357 -7.18 8.12 0.38
CA LEU A 357 -5.81 8.54 0.07
C LEU A 357 -5.47 9.97 0.52
N ASN A 358 -6.49 10.76 0.86
CA ASN A 358 -6.34 12.11 1.39
C ASN A 358 -7.56 12.52 2.25
N PRO A 359 -7.36 13.08 3.47
CA PRO A 359 -8.44 13.50 4.34
C PRO A 359 -9.45 14.50 3.74
N SER A 360 -9.00 15.43 2.89
CA SER A 360 -9.83 16.47 2.26
C SER A 360 -10.04 16.25 0.75
N GLY A 361 -9.68 15.06 0.26
CA GLY A 361 -9.86 14.69 -1.14
C GLY A 361 -11.22 14.04 -1.39
N PHE A 362 -11.74 14.25 -2.61
CA PHE A 362 -12.92 13.55 -3.12
C PHE A 362 -12.69 13.06 -4.55
N LYS A 363 -13.29 11.92 -4.87
CA LYS A 363 -13.36 11.40 -6.24
C LYS A 363 -14.70 11.76 -6.86
N THR A 364 -14.72 11.96 -8.17
CA THR A 364 -15.97 12.13 -8.91
C THR A 364 -15.82 11.74 -10.37
N SER A 365 -16.94 11.38 -11.01
CA SER A 365 -17.01 11.22 -12.47
C SER A 365 -17.12 12.55 -13.23
N ALA A 366 -17.34 13.67 -12.53
CA ALA A 366 -17.40 14.99 -13.13
C ALA A 366 -16.02 15.49 -13.59
N ARG A 367 -15.98 16.18 -14.73
CA ARG A 367 -14.82 16.95 -15.18
C ARG A 367 -14.65 18.22 -14.35
N ILE A 368 -13.46 18.82 -14.42
CA ILE A 368 -13.15 20.01 -13.62
C ILE A 368 -14.07 21.21 -13.91
N ASP A 369 -14.50 21.39 -15.16
CA ASP A 369 -15.44 22.44 -15.58
C ASP A 369 -16.84 22.20 -15.00
N GLU A 370 -17.30 20.95 -15.00
CA GLU A 370 -18.58 20.52 -14.42
C GLU A 370 -18.59 20.68 -12.89
N ILE A 371 -17.50 20.30 -12.21
CA ILE A 371 -17.34 20.50 -10.76
C ILE A 371 -17.49 21.99 -10.41
N ILE A 372 -16.80 22.87 -11.14
CA ILE A 372 -16.86 24.32 -10.90
C ILE A 372 -18.28 24.84 -11.11
N GLN A 373 -18.97 24.39 -12.17
CA GLN A 373 -20.35 24.80 -12.46
C GLN A 373 -21.32 24.37 -11.35
N VAL A 374 -21.26 23.10 -10.94
CA VAL A 374 -22.11 22.55 -9.87
C VAL A 374 -21.86 23.26 -8.54
N LEU A 375 -20.61 23.54 -8.20
CA LEU A 375 -20.30 24.13 -6.89
C LEU A 375 -20.61 25.63 -6.82
N LYS A 376 -20.57 26.37 -7.94
CA LYS A 376 -20.97 27.79 -8.03
C LYS A 376 -22.47 28.03 -7.91
N ASN A 377 -23.29 27.12 -8.46
CA ASN A 377 -24.76 27.19 -8.42
C ASN A 377 -25.29 26.54 -7.15
#